data_AF-A0A3M1NGK1-F1
#
_entry.id   AF-A0A3M1NGK1-F1
#
_cell.length_a   1.000
_cell.length_b   1.000
_cell.length_c   1.000
_cell.angle_alpha   90.00
_cell.angle_beta   90.00
_cell.angle_gamma   90.00
#
_symmetry.space_group_name_H-M   'P 1'
#
loop_
_entity.id
_entity.type
_entity.pdbx_description
1 polymer ?
#
loop_
_entity_poly.entity_id
_entity_poly.type
_entity_poly.pdbx_seq_one_letter_code
_entity_poly.pdbx_strand_id
1 'polypeptide(L)'
;MTPSSQSENQSTADELAQVRAYQESVLHYEALDAQIDQLLQSAGGRTEDLSDEAYIRYRELAALRDLAYNRMMQLGSRLLDEI
;
A
#
# COMPACT_ATOMS: atom_id res chain seq x y z
N MET A 1 -28.20 -24.83 -24.40
CA MET A 1 -28.16 -24.27 -23.04
C MET A 1 -26.74 -23.78 -22.81
N THR A 2 -26.57 -22.46 -22.80
CA THR A 2 -25.29 -21.73 -22.78
C THR A 2 -24.83 -21.47 -21.34
N PRO A 3 -23.67 -22.00 -20.90
CA PRO A 3 -23.08 -21.62 -19.61
C PRO A 3 -22.08 -20.45 -19.70
N SER A 4 -21.79 -19.92 -20.89
CA SER A 4 -20.66 -19.01 -21.11
C SER A 4 -20.76 -17.64 -20.38
N SER A 5 -21.97 -17.13 -20.14
CA SER A 5 -22.15 -15.77 -19.59
C SER A 5 -21.90 -15.65 -18.07
N GLN A 6 -21.88 -16.77 -17.33
CA GLN A 6 -21.65 -16.72 -15.87
C GLN A 6 -20.16 -16.68 -15.51
N SER A 7 -19.31 -17.36 -16.28
CA SER A 7 -17.86 -17.39 -16.04
C SER A 7 -17.16 -16.08 -16.42
N GLU A 8 -17.58 -15.41 -17.50
CA GLU A 8 -17.01 -14.12 -17.92
C GLU A 8 -17.32 -12.99 -16.92
N ASN A 9 -18.53 -13.01 -16.35
CA ASN A 9 -18.97 -12.00 -15.39
C ASN A 9 -18.30 -12.16 -14.01
N GLN A 10 -17.91 -13.38 -13.65
CA GLN A 10 -17.13 -13.67 -12.44
C GLN A 10 -15.66 -13.23 -12.59
N SER A 11 -15.01 -13.53 -13.73
CA SER A 11 -13.64 -13.08 -14.01
C SER A 11 -13.50 -11.56 -13.91
N THR A 12 -14.43 -10.83 -14.53
CA THR A 12 -14.43 -9.35 -14.51
C THR A 12 -14.61 -8.80 -13.10
N ALA A 13 -15.45 -9.43 -12.28
CA ALA A 13 -15.67 -9.00 -10.90
C ALA A 13 -14.44 -9.22 -10.01
N ASP A 14 -13.75 -10.35 -10.22
CA ASP A 14 -12.53 -10.71 -9.51
C ASP A 14 -11.38 -9.77 -9.89
N GLU A 15 -11.17 -9.50 -11.18
CA GLU A 15 -10.19 -8.52 -11.70
C GLU A 15 -10.41 -7.12 -11.09
N LEU A 16 -11.67 -6.65 -11.10
CA LEU A 16 -12.01 -5.35 -10.48
C LEU A 16 -11.77 -5.34 -8.97
N ALA A 17 -11.95 -6.47 -8.28
CA ALA A 17 -11.64 -6.59 -6.87
C ALA A 17 -10.13 -6.52 -6.61
N GLN A 18 -9.32 -7.13 -7.47
CA GLN A 18 -7.86 -7.05 -7.37
C GLN A 18 -7.34 -5.63 -7.62
N VAL A 19 -7.87 -4.93 -8.63
CA VAL A 19 -7.53 -3.52 -8.90
C VAL A 19 -7.87 -2.63 -7.71
N ARG A 20 -9.06 -2.80 -7.10
CA ARG A 20 -9.45 -2.06 -5.89
C ARG A 20 -8.51 -2.33 -4.72
N ALA A 21 -8.18 -3.60 -4.48
CA ALA A 21 -7.26 -3.98 -3.41
C ALA A 21 -5.86 -3.36 -3.60
N TYR A 22 -5.37 -3.31 -4.85
CA TYR A 22 -4.12 -2.64 -5.18
C TYR A 22 -4.20 -1.13 -4.90
N GLN A 23 -5.24 -0.45 -5.39
CA GLN A 23 -5.44 0.98 -5.15
C GLN A 23 -5.51 1.34 -3.67
N GLU A 24 -6.24 0.55 -2.87
CA GLU A 24 -6.30 0.74 -1.42
C GLU A 24 -4.93 0.58 -0.76
N SER A 25 -4.11 -0.37 -1.23
CA SER A 25 -2.75 -0.57 -0.70
C SER A 25 -1.80 0.58 -1.05
N VAL A 26 -1.93 1.17 -2.25
CA VAL A 26 -1.16 2.35 -2.67
C VAL A 26 -1.51 3.54 -1.77
N LEU A 27 -2.80 3.83 -1.60
CA LEU A 27 -3.25 4.92 -0.73
C LEU A 27 -2.78 4.74 0.72
N HIS A 28 -2.76 3.51 1.22
CA HIS A 28 -2.26 3.24 2.57
C HIS A 28 -0.75 3.47 2.68
N TYR A 29 0.03 3.05 1.68
CA TYR A 29 1.46 3.32 1.60
C TYR A 29 1.74 4.83 1.57
N GLU A 30 1.07 5.58 0.70
CA GLU A 30 1.22 7.03 0.56
C GLU A 30 0.86 7.77 1.86
N ALA A 31 -0.20 7.35 2.54
CA ALA A 31 -0.60 7.94 3.82
C ALA A 31 0.44 7.72 4.93
N LEU A 32 1.13 6.58 4.94
CA LEU A 32 2.21 6.31 5.89
C LEU A 32 3.47 7.11 5.56
N ASP A 33 3.81 7.21 4.28
CA ASP A 33 4.94 8.01 3.82
C ASP A 33 4.75 9.49 4.13
N ALA A 34 3.55 10.04 3.90
CA ALA A 34 3.20 11.41 4.26
C ALA A 34 3.31 11.68 5.78
N GLN A 35 2.94 10.71 6.62
CA GLN A 35 3.09 10.83 8.08
C GLN A 35 4.58 10.84 8.49
N ILE A 36 5.41 10.04 7.83
CA ILE A 36 6.87 10.05 8.06
C ILE A 36 7.45 11.40 7.64
N ASP A 37 7.07 11.92 6.48
CA ASP A 37 7.53 13.22 5.99
C ASP A 37 7.15 14.36 6.95
N GLN A 38 5.91 14.39 7.44
CA GLN A 38 5.47 15.39 8.40
C GLN A 38 6.26 15.31 9.71
N LEU A 39 6.50 14.09 10.20
CA LEU A 39 7.29 13.86 11.40
C LEU A 39 8.73 14.36 11.22
N LEU A 40 9.38 14.02 10.10
CA LEU A 40 10.74 14.46 9.80
C LEU A 40 10.80 15.98 9.61
N GLN A 41 9.87 16.58 8.87
CA GLN A 41 9.82 18.03 8.67
C GLN A 41 9.70 18.79 9.99
N SER A 42 8.95 18.27 10.97
CA SER A 42 8.82 18.88 12.29
C SER A 42 10.15 18.98 13.06
N ALA A 43 11.14 18.17 12.68
CA ALA A 43 12.45 18.08 13.32
C ALA A 43 13.61 18.48 12.40
N GLY A 44 13.37 19.23 11.32
CA GLY A 44 14.46 19.67 10.43
C GLY A 44 14.85 18.67 9.32
N GLY A 45 14.02 17.65 9.09
CA GLY A 45 14.06 16.79 7.91
C GLY A 45 14.96 15.57 8.01
N ARG A 46 15.63 15.35 9.15
CA ARG A 46 16.53 14.20 9.35
C ARG A 46 16.16 13.43 10.61
N THR A 47 16.34 12.12 10.58
CA THR A 47 16.02 11.25 11.72
C THR A 47 16.91 11.50 12.94
N GLU A 48 18.13 12.00 12.73
CA GLU A 48 19.08 12.34 13.79
C GLU A 48 18.66 13.55 14.64
N ASP A 49 17.75 14.37 14.11
CA ASP A 49 17.24 15.56 14.78
C ASP A 49 15.92 15.27 15.56
N LEU A 50 15.40 14.03 15.47
CA LEU A 50 14.20 13.61 16.21
C LEU A 50 14.52 13.40 17.71
N SER A 51 13.55 13.72 18.57
CA SER A 51 13.60 13.25 19.96
C SER A 51 13.48 11.72 20.03
N ASP A 52 13.86 11.11 21.16
CA ASP A 52 13.76 9.65 21.34
C ASP A 52 12.34 9.12 21.09
N GLU A 53 11.32 9.83 21.59
CA GLU A 53 9.92 9.47 21.39
C GLU A 53 9.51 9.60 19.91
N ALA A 54 9.91 10.69 19.25
CA ALA A 54 9.64 10.89 17.83
C ALA A 54 10.38 9.86 16.97
N TYR A 55 11.57 9.44 17.38
CA TYR A 55 12.33 8.40 16.71
C TYR A 55 11.65 7.02 16.85
N ILE A 56 11.13 6.67 18.03
CA ILE A 56 10.31 5.45 18.21
C ILE A 56 9.11 5.50 17.25
N ARG A 57 8.41 6.64 17.20
CA ARG A 57 7.26 6.79 16.31
C ARG A 57 7.63 6.68 14.83
N TYR A 58 8.75 7.28 14.43
CA TYR A 58 9.30 7.14 13.09
C TYR A 58 9.56 5.67 12.74
N ARG A 59 10.16 4.90 13.67
CA ARG A 59 10.45 3.47 13.47
C ARG A 59 9.19 2.64 13.28
N GLU A 60 8.13 2.93 14.04
CA GLU A 60 6.83 2.27 13.87
C GLU A 60 6.22 2.57 12.49
N LEU A 61 6.19 3.85 12.10
CA LEU A 61 5.65 4.27 10.81
C LEU A 61 6.44 3.66 9.64
N ALA A 62 7.77 3.64 9.74
CA ALA A 62 8.64 3.04 8.72
C ALA A 62 8.36 1.54 8.55
N ALA A 63 8.22 0.80 9.66
CA ALA A 63 7.88 -0.63 9.60
C ALA A 63 6.50 -0.87 8.97
N LEU A 64 5.50 -0.04 9.30
CA LEU A 64 4.18 -0.11 8.68
C LEU A 64 4.23 0.21 7.18
N ARG A 65 5.02 1.22 6.78
CA ARG A 65 5.20 1.58 5.37
C ARG A 65 5.80 0.43 4.58
N ASP A 66 6.80 -0.25 5.14
CA ASP A 66 7.43 -1.40 4.48
C ASP A 66 6.43 -2.56 4.30
N LEU A 67 5.57 -2.81 5.29
CA LEU A 67 4.48 -3.79 5.16
C LEU A 67 3.47 -3.40 4.07
N ALA A 68 3.10 -2.12 4.00
CA ALA A 68 2.20 -1.60 2.97
C ALA A 68 2.81 -1.72 1.57
N TYR A 69 4.10 -1.38 1.43
CA TYR A 69 4.85 -1.54 0.18
C TYR A 69 4.89 -2.99 -0.29
N ASN A 70 5.20 -3.92 0.62
CA ASN A 70 5.23 -5.35 0.28
C ASN A 70 3.87 -5.85 -0.20
N ARG A 71 2.77 -5.39 0.42
CA ARG A 71 1.41 -5.71 -0.01
C ARG A 71 1.10 -5.13 -1.39
N MET A 72 1.46 -3.88 -1.63
CA MET A 72 1.30 -3.21 -2.93
C MET A 72 2.05 -3.97 -4.02
N MET A 73 3.31 -4.33 -3.80
CA MET A 73 4.11 -5.10 -4.75
C MET A 73 3.52 -6.48 -5.03
N GLN A 74 3.04 -7.17 -3.99
CA GLN A 74 2.40 -8.47 -4.15
C GLN A 74 1.12 -8.40 -4.99
N LEU A 75 0.28 -7.39 -4.74
CA LEU A 75 -0.96 -7.17 -5.50
C LEU A 75 -0.66 -6.74 -6.94
N GLY A 76 0.33 -5.86 -7.12
CA GLY A 76 0.77 -5.43 -8.45
C GLY A 76 1.33 -6.57 -9.30
N SER A 77 2.09 -7.50 -8.70
CA SER A 77 2.57 -8.69 -9.40
C SER A 77 1.40 -9.55 -9.90
N ARG A 78 0.41 -9.84 -9.04
CA ARG A 78 -0.75 -10.66 -9.44
C ARG A 78 -1.52 -10.04 -10.60
N LEU A 79 -1.73 -8.72 -10.56
CA LEU A 79 -2.39 -7.99 -11.64
C LEU A 79 -1.62 -8.07 -12.97
N LEU A 80 -0.29 -8.09 -12.93
CA LEU A 80 0.54 -8.20 -14.13
C LEU A 80 0.67 -9.64 -14.64
N ASP A 81 0.63 -10.62 -13.75
CA ASP A 81 0.73 -12.06 -14.10
C ASP A 81 -0.59 -12.59 -14.71
N GLU A 82 -1.71 -11.88 -14.54
CA GLU A 82 -3.03 -12.21 -15.10
C GLU A 82 -3.29 -11.61 -16.50
N ILE A 83 -2.39 -10.77 -17.03
CA ILE A 83 -2.49 -10.10 -18.34
C ILE A 83 -1.64 -10.83 -19.39
#